data_AF-A0A944KW44-F1
#
_entry.id   AF-A0A944KW44-F1
#
_cell.length_a   1.000
_cell.length_b   1.000
_cell.length_c   1.000
_cell.angle_alpha   90.00
_cell.angle_beta   90.00
_cell.angle_gamma   90.00
#
_symmetry.space_group_name_H-M   'P 1'
#
loop_
_entity.id
_entity.type
_entity.pdbx_description
1 polymer ?
#
loop_
_entity_poly.entity_id
_entity_poly.type
_entity_poly.pdbx_seq_one_letter_code
_entity_poly.pdbx_strand_id
1 'polypeptide(L)'
;MPYKVWNGPMPTTAAQASVTTGTAIKTMLQLATPSTRQIQLISWGFTADDAPGADGVIELLQTDVAATVTAHAASGVQNLDPNGTASLLTLGTSATGYTATAEGSTTASRTFDAVALDSTAGNSALTHAWQWMPDERPIVAVSKFLRVRATTPTTAVDLRCWIIFSEVG
;
A
#
# COMPACT_ATOMS: atom_id res chain seq x y z
N MET A 1 4.95 -14.93 10.58
CA MET A 1 6.03 -14.69 9.59
C MET A 1 5.73 -13.38 8.88
N PRO A 2 6.72 -12.49 8.67
CA PRO A 2 6.48 -11.23 8.00
C PRO A 2 6.58 -11.37 6.47
N TYR A 3 5.72 -10.65 5.76
CA TYR A 3 5.66 -10.55 4.30
C TYR A 3 5.89 -9.10 3.88
N LYS A 4 6.46 -8.89 2.70
CA LYS A 4 6.60 -7.58 2.06
C LYS A 4 5.90 -7.55 0.70
N VAL A 5 5.14 -6.49 0.45
CA VAL A 5 4.46 -6.25 -0.84
C VAL A 5 4.78 -4.84 -1.31
N TRP A 6 5.05 -4.70 -2.61
CA TRP A 6 5.30 -3.43 -3.29
C TRP A 6 4.12 -3.06 -4.20
N ASN A 7 3.95 -1.79 -4.55
CA ASN A 7 3.01 -1.35 -5.59
C ASN A 7 3.46 -1.67 -7.02
N GLY A 8 3.88 -2.90 -7.27
CA GLY A 8 4.32 -3.34 -8.58
C GLY A 8 4.64 -4.82 -8.59
N PRO A 9 4.93 -5.38 -9.77
CA PRO A 9 5.39 -6.76 -9.87
C PRO A 9 6.71 -6.93 -9.10
N MET A 10 6.97 -8.15 -8.61
CA MET A 10 8.24 -8.51 -8.01
C MET A 10 9.38 -8.18 -9.01
N PRO A 11 10.43 -7.47 -8.59
CA PRO A 11 11.53 -7.17 -9.48
C PRO A 11 12.28 -8.47 -9.76
N THR A 12 12.48 -8.78 -11.04
CA THR A 12 13.27 -9.93 -11.49
C THR A 12 14.47 -9.41 -12.28
N THR A 13 14.41 -9.43 -13.61
CA THR A 13 15.40 -8.81 -14.49
C THR A 13 15.20 -7.29 -14.58
N ALA A 14 13.96 -6.81 -14.40
CA ALA A 14 13.62 -5.40 -14.38
C ALA A 14 13.67 -4.83 -12.95
N ALA A 15 14.05 -3.55 -12.84
CA ALA A 15 14.00 -2.80 -11.59
C ALA A 15 12.55 -2.63 -11.11
N GLN A 16 12.38 -2.34 -9.81
CA GLN A 16 11.08 -2.00 -9.24
C GLN A 16 10.53 -0.73 -9.90
N ALA A 17 9.45 -0.86 -10.66
CA ALA A 17 8.80 0.26 -11.32
C ALA A 17 8.17 1.21 -10.28
N SER A 18 8.28 2.51 -10.54
CA SER A 18 7.41 3.49 -9.90
C SER A 18 6.07 3.55 -10.63
N VAL A 19 5.03 3.96 -9.91
CA VAL A 19 3.67 4.05 -10.42
C VAL A 19 3.23 5.48 -10.31
N THR A 20 2.73 6.03 -11.42
CA THR A 20 2.16 7.37 -11.47
C THR A 20 0.94 7.48 -10.55
N THR A 21 0.95 8.47 -9.66
CA THR A 21 -0.16 8.85 -8.79
C THR A 21 -1.33 9.43 -9.61
N GLY A 22 -2.34 9.98 -8.94
CA GLY A 22 -3.46 10.65 -9.57
C GLY A 22 -3.67 12.06 -9.00
N THR A 23 -4.29 12.91 -9.82
CA THR A 23 -4.84 14.20 -9.37
C THR A 23 -6.12 14.05 -8.56
N ALA A 24 -6.78 12.90 -8.69
CA ALA A 24 -7.77 12.38 -7.75
C ALA A 24 -7.14 11.25 -6.92
N ILE A 25 -7.81 10.89 -5.81
CA ILE A 25 -7.40 9.77 -4.95
C ILE A 25 -7.20 8.53 -5.82
N LYS A 26 -6.01 7.93 -5.71
CA LYS A 26 -5.65 6.69 -6.40
C LYS A 26 -5.05 5.71 -5.41
N THR A 27 -5.57 4.49 -5.40
CA THR A 27 -5.05 3.37 -4.65
C THR A 27 -3.78 2.88 -5.33
N MET A 28 -2.66 3.01 -4.64
CA MET A 28 -1.34 2.62 -5.11
C MET A 28 -1.07 1.15 -4.79
N LEU A 29 -1.48 0.70 -3.60
CA LEU A 29 -1.37 -0.68 -3.14
C LEU A 29 -2.59 -1.06 -2.32
N GLN A 30 -3.15 -2.25 -2.56
CA GLN A 30 -4.26 -2.83 -1.81
C GLN A 30 -3.92 -4.25 -1.36
N LEU A 31 -4.12 -4.55 -0.07
CA LEU A 31 -4.06 -5.91 0.47
C LEU A 31 -5.45 -6.34 0.93
N ALA A 32 -5.91 -7.50 0.47
CA ALA A 32 -7.20 -8.08 0.85
C ALA A 32 -7.00 -9.22 1.85
N THR A 33 -7.39 -8.96 3.09
CA THR A 33 -7.36 -9.97 4.15
C THR A 33 -8.35 -11.09 3.85
N PRO A 34 -7.98 -12.37 4.01
CA PRO A 34 -8.92 -13.47 3.85
C PRO A 34 -9.99 -13.44 4.95
N SER A 35 -11.04 -14.25 4.80
CA SER A 35 -12.12 -14.36 5.80
C SER A 35 -11.71 -15.06 7.10
N THR A 36 -10.52 -15.69 7.12
CA THR A 36 -10.06 -16.54 8.22
C THR A 36 -8.82 -16.01 8.94
N ARG A 37 -8.11 -15.01 8.39
CA ARG A 37 -6.87 -14.47 8.98
C ARG A 37 -6.85 -12.96 8.90
N GLN A 38 -6.38 -12.33 9.98
CA GLN A 38 -6.13 -10.90 10.05
C GLN A 38 -4.68 -10.63 9.63
N ILE A 39 -4.37 -9.36 9.35
CA ILE A 39 -2.96 -8.93 9.20
C ILE A 39 -2.62 -7.89 10.25
N GLN A 40 -1.47 -8.07 10.87
CA GLN A 40 -0.86 -7.08 11.76
C GLN A 40 0.20 -6.31 10.98
N LEU A 41 0.12 -4.98 11.00
CA LEU A 41 1.06 -4.11 10.29
C LEU A 41 2.35 -3.98 11.09
N ILE A 42 3.48 -4.14 10.42
CA ILE A 42 4.82 -4.05 11.03
C ILE A 42 5.49 -2.75 10.62
N SER A 43 5.45 -2.42 9.33
CA SER A 43 5.95 -1.16 8.79
C SER A 43 5.35 -0.87 7.43
N TRP A 44 5.43 0.39 7.02
CA TRP A 44 5.05 0.83 5.69
C TRP A 44 5.95 1.98 5.25
N GLY A 45 5.94 2.27 3.96
CA GLY A 45 6.66 3.43 3.45
C GLY A 45 6.43 3.68 1.98
N PHE A 46 6.97 4.79 1.53
CA PHE A 46 6.96 5.18 0.13
C PHE A 46 8.17 6.05 -0.23
N THR A 47 8.42 6.14 -1.53
CA THR A 47 9.34 7.09 -2.15
C THR A 47 8.63 7.70 -3.35
N ALA A 48 8.51 9.03 -3.38
CA ALA A 48 8.14 9.79 -4.56
C ALA A 48 9.40 10.15 -5.35
N ASP A 49 9.34 10.06 -6.68
CA ASP A 49 10.46 10.35 -7.56
C ASP A 49 10.71 11.88 -7.65
N ASP A 50 9.66 12.69 -7.51
CA ASP A 50 9.70 14.15 -7.54
C ASP A 50 8.69 14.79 -6.56
N ALA A 51 8.87 16.08 -6.26
CA ALA A 51 7.89 16.87 -5.51
C ALA A 51 6.64 17.13 -6.36
N PRO A 52 5.42 17.07 -5.78
CA PRO A 52 4.19 17.32 -6.53
C PRO A 52 4.03 18.79 -6.90
N GLY A 53 3.24 19.08 -7.95
CA GLY A 53 2.99 20.47 -8.39
C GLY A 53 2.13 21.31 -7.44
N ALA A 54 1.48 20.66 -6.47
CA ALA A 54 0.74 21.24 -5.35
C ALA A 54 0.77 20.24 -4.19
N ASP A 55 0.51 20.71 -2.97
CA ASP A 55 0.65 19.88 -1.77
C ASP A 55 -0.21 18.62 -1.87
N GLY A 56 0.43 17.47 -1.72
CA GLY A 56 -0.17 16.14 -1.85
C GLY A 56 -0.30 15.43 -0.52
N VAL A 57 -1.04 14.32 -0.52
CA VAL A 57 -1.19 13.46 0.66
C VAL A 57 -1.08 12.00 0.26
N ILE A 58 -0.27 11.25 1.00
CA ILE A 58 -0.17 9.79 0.93
C ILE A 58 -0.72 9.22 2.23
N GLU A 59 -1.71 8.33 2.12
CA GLU A 59 -2.46 7.82 3.27
C GLU A 59 -2.38 6.30 3.35
N LEU A 60 -2.25 5.79 4.58
CA LEU A 60 -2.41 4.38 4.90
C LEU A 60 -3.70 4.18 5.70
N LEU A 61 -4.60 3.36 5.19
CA LEU A 61 -5.90 3.15 5.82
C LEU A 61 -6.49 1.77 5.53
N GLN A 62 -7.41 1.35 6.40
CA GLN A 62 -8.30 0.24 6.17
C GLN A 62 -9.62 0.74 5.53
N THR A 63 -10.20 -0.07 4.64
CA THR A 63 -11.47 0.17 3.93
C THR A 63 -12.32 -1.10 3.86
N ASP A 64 -13.59 -0.95 3.51
CA ASP A 64 -14.62 -2.00 3.49
C ASP A 64 -15.06 -2.47 2.10
N VAL A 65 -14.86 -1.65 1.07
CA VAL A 65 -15.14 -1.98 -0.34
C VAL A 65 -13.83 -1.99 -1.10
N ALA A 66 -13.60 -2.93 -2.02
CA ALA A 66 -12.37 -3.04 -2.83
C ALA A 66 -12.29 -2.00 -3.97
N ALA A 67 -11.07 -1.62 -4.33
CA ALA A 67 -10.76 -0.89 -5.55
C ALA A 67 -10.52 -1.93 -6.67
N THR A 68 -10.76 -1.53 -7.92
CA THR A 68 -10.38 -2.35 -9.08
C THR A 68 -8.90 -2.12 -9.36
N VAL A 69 -8.06 -3.10 -9.04
CA VAL A 69 -6.59 -3.02 -9.11
C VAL A 69 -6.00 -3.96 -10.16
N THR A 70 -4.76 -3.71 -10.55
CA THR A 70 -3.94 -4.72 -11.22
C THR A 70 -3.59 -5.80 -10.20
N ALA A 71 -4.05 -7.03 -10.45
CA ALA A 71 -3.88 -8.14 -9.51
C ALA A 71 -2.40 -8.47 -9.29
N HIS A 72 -2.01 -8.74 -8.03
CA HIS A 72 -0.71 -9.31 -7.74
C HIS A 72 -0.65 -10.79 -8.16
N ALA A 73 0.50 -11.21 -8.69
CA ALA A 73 0.89 -12.62 -8.69
C ALA A 73 1.38 -13.02 -7.29
N ALA A 74 1.34 -14.32 -6.97
CA ALA A 74 1.78 -14.82 -5.66
C ALA A 74 3.23 -14.44 -5.32
N SER A 75 4.11 -14.38 -6.32
CA SER A 75 5.50 -13.92 -6.16
C SER A 75 5.62 -12.45 -5.74
N GLY A 76 4.59 -11.62 -5.95
CA GLY A 76 4.56 -10.25 -5.48
C GLY A 76 4.40 -10.11 -3.96
N VAL A 77 3.94 -11.17 -3.28
CA VAL A 77 3.86 -11.23 -1.81
C VAL A 77 5.08 -11.96 -1.29
N GLN A 78 6.14 -11.18 -1.02
CA GLN A 78 7.44 -11.70 -0.68
C GLN A 78 7.45 -12.20 0.76
N ASN A 79 7.73 -13.48 0.97
CA ASN A 79 8.02 -13.99 2.29
C ASN A 79 9.41 -13.53 2.72
N LEU A 80 9.52 -12.91 3.89
CA LEU A 80 10.82 -12.49 4.45
C LEU A 80 11.49 -13.61 5.25
N ASP A 81 10.79 -14.72 5.49
CA ASP A 81 11.36 -15.98 5.96
C ASP A 81 11.52 -16.95 4.77
N PRO A 82 12.75 -17.29 4.36
CA PRO A 82 13.00 -18.21 3.24
C PRO A 82 12.35 -19.59 3.39
N ASN A 83 12.10 -20.04 4.63
CA ASN A 83 11.48 -21.35 4.90
C ASN A 83 9.99 -21.23 5.25
N GLY A 84 9.44 -20.02 5.23
CA GLY A 84 8.08 -19.78 5.64
C GLY A 84 7.04 -20.16 4.58
N THR A 85 5.79 -20.25 5.01
CA THR A 85 4.67 -20.57 4.14
C THR A 85 4.25 -19.39 3.26
N ALA A 86 3.64 -19.69 2.10
CA ALA A 86 3.01 -18.67 1.27
C ALA A 86 1.90 -17.93 2.05
N SER A 87 1.72 -16.65 1.72
CA SER A 87 0.66 -15.83 2.29
C SER A 87 -0.73 -16.33 1.86
N LEU A 88 -1.70 -16.16 2.75
CA LEU A 88 -3.12 -16.45 2.55
C LEU A 88 -3.93 -15.23 2.09
N LEU A 89 -3.28 -14.11 1.75
CA LEU A 89 -3.95 -12.96 1.14
C LEU A 89 -4.73 -13.39 -0.11
N THR A 90 -5.94 -12.84 -0.25
CA THR A 90 -6.75 -13.10 -1.45
C THR A 90 -6.21 -12.26 -2.59
N LEU A 91 -5.77 -12.88 -3.69
CA LEU A 91 -5.26 -12.20 -4.88
C LEU A 91 -6.35 -12.05 -5.93
N GLY A 92 -6.37 -10.92 -6.65
CA GLY A 92 -7.36 -10.68 -7.70
C GLY A 92 -7.60 -9.19 -7.95
N THR A 93 -8.30 -8.88 -9.03
CA THR A 93 -8.55 -7.48 -9.46
C THR A 93 -9.49 -6.72 -8.53
N SER A 94 -10.26 -7.42 -7.70
CA SER A 94 -11.07 -6.84 -6.61
C SER A 94 -10.57 -7.28 -5.23
N ALA A 95 -9.28 -7.61 -5.12
CA ALA A 95 -8.64 -8.11 -3.92
C ALA A 95 -7.21 -7.53 -3.78
N THR A 96 -6.20 -8.35 -3.51
CA THR A 96 -4.80 -7.88 -3.39
C THR A 96 -4.20 -7.53 -4.75
N GLY A 97 -3.67 -6.33 -4.86
CA GLY A 97 -3.13 -5.79 -6.10
C GLY A 97 -2.60 -4.37 -5.92
N TYR A 98 -2.16 -3.78 -7.02
CA TYR A 98 -1.58 -2.45 -7.08
C TYR A 98 -2.20 -1.67 -8.24
N THR A 99 -2.10 -0.34 -8.17
CA THR A 99 -2.63 0.58 -9.19
C THR A 99 -4.12 0.38 -9.47
N ALA A 100 -4.96 1.22 -8.88
CA ALA A 100 -6.38 1.20 -9.19
C ALA A 100 -6.71 1.83 -10.55
N THR A 101 -7.61 1.17 -11.26
CA THR A 101 -8.38 1.71 -12.39
C THR A 101 -9.66 2.40 -11.90
N ALA A 102 -10.19 1.99 -10.74
CA ALA A 102 -11.32 2.62 -10.06
C ALA A 102 -11.22 2.44 -8.53
N GLU A 103 -11.48 3.50 -7.76
CA GLU A 103 -11.30 3.51 -6.29
C GLU A 103 -12.35 2.72 -5.49
N GLY A 104 -13.53 2.51 -6.08
CA GLY A 104 -14.71 2.04 -5.35
C GLY A 104 -15.24 3.10 -4.37
N SER A 105 -16.48 2.92 -3.89
CA SER A 105 -17.09 3.80 -2.88
C SER A 105 -17.03 3.13 -1.52
N THR A 106 -16.11 3.57 -0.67
CA THR A 106 -15.95 3.04 0.69
C THR A 106 -16.97 3.64 1.63
N THR A 107 -17.64 2.83 2.45
CA THR A 107 -18.62 3.31 3.43
C THR A 107 -18.07 3.35 4.86
N ALA A 108 -16.99 2.62 5.12
CA ALA A 108 -16.29 2.61 6.41
C ALA A 108 -14.77 2.55 6.21
N SER A 109 -14.05 3.50 6.82
CA SER A 109 -12.59 3.58 6.77
C SER A 109 -11.97 3.83 8.14
N ARG A 110 -10.77 3.31 8.37
CA ARG A 110 -9.93 3.64 9.53
C ARG A 110 -8.54 4.02 9.07
N THR A 111 -8.17 5.28 9.26
CA THR A 111 -6.84 5.80 8.91
C THR A 111 -5.81 5.36 9.95
N PHE A 112 -4.65 4.90 9.49
CA PHE A 112 -3.52 4.51 10.32
C PHE A 112 -2.40 5.54 10.29
N ASP A 113 -2.15 6.13 9.13
CA ASP A 113 -1.13 7.16 8.93
C ASP A 113 -1.49 8.03 7.73
N ALA A 114 -1.07 9.29 7.73
CA ALA A 114 -1.27 10.24 6.64
C ALA A 114 -0.08 11.21 6.59
N VAL A 115 0.59 11.24 5.44
CA VAL A 115 1.81 12.02 5.22
C VAL A 115 1.55 13.06 4.15
N ALA A 116 1.74 14.32 4.52
CA ALA A 116 1.69 15.43 3.58
C ALA A 116 3.02 15.51 2.79
N LEU A 117 2.91 15.78 1.50
CA LEU A 117 4.02 16.10 0.61
C LEU A 117 3.89 17.56 0.21
N ASP A 118 4.89 18.34 0.57
CA ASP A 118 4.98 19.74 0.19
C ASP A 118 5.36 19.86 -1.29
N SER A 119 4.74 20.79 -1.99
CA SER A 119 5.04 21.10 -3.39
C SER A 119 6.38 21.79 -3.61
N THR A 120 6.95 22.37 -2.57
CA THR A 120 8.25 23.03 -2.58
C THR A 120 9.34 22.01 -2.36
N ALA A 121 10.18 21.81 -3.37
CA ALA A 121 11.33 20.93 -3.28
C ALA A 121 12.20 21.24 -2.05
N GLY A 122 12.48 20.21 -1.24
CA GLY A 122 13.29 20.33 -0.02
C GLY A 122 12.54 20.71 1.26
N ASN A 123 11.25 21.06 1.18
CA ASN A 123 10.46 21.39 2.38
C ASN A 123 9.85 20.15 3.06
N SER A 124 9.65 19.07 2.31
CA SER A 124 9.24 17.76 2.83
C SER A 124 10.13 16.64 2.28
N ALA A 125 10.28 15.57 3.05
CA ALA A 125 10.99 14.39 2.59
C ALA A 125 10.13 13.64 1.55
N LEU A 126 10.70 13.38 0.37
CA LEU A 126 10.04 12.55 -0.66
C LEU A 126 10.06 11.06 -0.31
N THR A 127 10.69 10.68 0.79
CA THR A 127 10.73 9.31 1.30
C THR A 127 10.16 9.27 2.70
N HIS A 128 9.27 8.30 2.93
CA HIS A 128 8.70 7.98 4.22
C HIS A 128 8.92 6.51 4.52
N ALA A 129 9.30 6.22 5.76
CA ALA A 129 9.37 4.86 6.27
C ALA A 129 9.01 4.88 7.75
N TRP A 130 7.95 4.17 8.10
CA TRP A 130 7.49 4.08 9.48
C TRP A 130 7.41 2.62 9.92
N GLN A 131 7.92 2.34 11.11
CA GLN A 131 7.84 1.03 11.75
C GLN A 131 7.16 1.19 13.11
N TRP A 132 6.09 0.41 13.33
CA TRP A 132 5.42 0.38 14.62
C TRP A 132 6.21 -0.44 15.63
N MET A 133 6.27 0.07 16.85
CA MET A 133 6.71 -0.72 17.99
C MET A 133 5.77 -1.92 18.18
N PRO A 134 6.27 -3.08 18.65
CA PRO A 134 5.48 -4.31 18.74
C PRO A 134 4.10 -4.16 19.39
N ASP A 135 3.98 -3.32 20.42
CA ASP A 135 2.76 -3.14 21.22
C ASP A 135 1.73 -2.20 20.56
N GLU A 136 2.13 -1.44 19.54
CA GLU A 136 1.29 -0.42 18.88
C GLU A 136 0.85 -0.83 17.47
N ARG A 137 1.23 -2.04 17.04
CA ARG A 137 1.00 -2.51 15.67
C ARG A 137 -0.49 -2.57 15.34
N PRO A 138 -0.96 -1.78 14.36
CA PRO A 138 -2.36 -1.84 13.94
C PRO A 138 -2.71 -3.21 13.36
N ILE A 139 -3.91 -3.69 13.66
CA ILE A 139 -4.45 -4.95 13.12
C ILE A 139 -5.56 -4.62 12.13
N VAL A 140 -5.48 -5.15 10.92
CA VAL A 140 -6.54 -5.10 9.90
C VAL A 140 -7.42 -6.35 10.05
N ALA A 141 -8.71 -6.12 10.25
CA ALA A 141 -9.69 -7.19 10.45
C ALA A 141 -9.86 -8.08 9.20
N VAL A 142 -10.38 -9.30 9.39
CA VAL A 142 -10.72 -10.23 8.29
C VAL A 142 -11.70 -9.60 7.31
N SER A 143 -11.63 -10.02 6.05
CA SER A 143 -12.52 -9.54 4.97
C SER A 143 -12.55 -8.01 4.85
N LYS A 144 -11.42 -7.35 5.13
CA LYS A 144 -11.19 -5.92 4.90
C LYS A 144 -9.99 -5.70 4.00
N PHE A 145 -9.89 -4.47 3.49
CA PHE A 145 -8.85 -4.04 2.58
C PHE A 145 -7.95 -3.01 3.25
N LEU A 146 -6.65 -3.28 3.30
CA LEU A 146 -5.64 -2.27 3.61
C LEU A 146 -5.26 -1.56 2.33
N ARG A 147 -5.09 -0.24 2.36
CA ARG A 147 -4.67 0.55 1.22
C ARG A 147 -3.60 1.56 1.56
N VAL A 148 -2.67 1.72 0.62
CA VAL A 148 -1.92 2.96 0.43
C VAL A 148 -2.59 3.74 -0.70
N ARG A 149 -3.02 4.96 -0.41
CA ARG A 149 -3.63 5.87 -1.39
C ARG A 149 -2.75 7.10 -1.56
N ALA A 150 -2.73 7.64 -2.75
CA ALA A 150 -2.01 8.87 -3.09
C ALA A 150 -2.96 9.86 -3.75
N THR A 151 -2.85 11.12 -3.35
CA THR A 151 -3.45 12.26 -4.05
C THR A 151 -2.37 13.32 -4.21
N THR A 152 -2.01 13.63 -5.45
CA THR A 152 -1.10 14.74 -5.76
C THR A 152 -1.86 15.72 -6.65
N PRO A 153 -2.43 16.79 -6.06
CA PRO A 153 -3.22 17.75 -6.80
C PRO A 153 -2.39 18.37 -7.94
N THR A 154 -3.08 18.79 -9.00
CA THR A 154 -2.55 19.42 -10.23
C THR A 154 -1.68 18.52 -11.13
N THR A 155 -0.66 17.86 -10.58
CA THR A 155 0.30 17.05 -11.35
C THR A 155 0.55 15.71 -10.69
N ALA A 156 0.47 14.63 -11.47
CA ALA A 156 0.84 13.31 -10.98
C ALA A 156 2.37 13.18 -10.90
N VAL A 157 2.83 12.48 -9.87
CA VAL A 157 4.24 12.11 -9.67
C VAL A 157 4.35 10.60 -9.64
N ASP A 158 5.55 10.08 -9.86
CA ASP A 158 5.78 8.65 -9.79
C ASP A 158 6.15 8.25 -8.35
N LEU A 159 5.54 7.16 -7.86
CA LEU A 159 5.67 6.72 -6.47
C LEU A 159 5.87 5.21 -6.36
N ARG A 160 6.80 4.80 -5.49
CA ARG A 160 6.97 3.42 -5.03
C ARG A 160 6.50 3.34 -3.59
N CYS A 161 5.57 2.45 -3.26
CA CYS A 161 5.18 2.17 -1.87
C CYS A 161 5.26 0.69 -1.54
N TRP A 162 5.40 0.41 -0.24
CA TRP A 162 5.51 -0.92 0.29
C TRP A 162 4.84 -1.05 1.65
N ILE A 163 4.46 -2.29 1.97
CA ILE A 163 3.90 -2.67 3.27
C ILE A 163 4.61 -3.93 3.75
N ILE A 164 4.99 -3.95 5.03
CA ILE A 164 5.42 -5.16 5.74
C ILE A 164 4.36 -5.51 6.78
N PHE A 165 3.88 -6.74 6.75
CA PHE A 165 2.83 -7.24 7.64
C PHE A 165 3.10 -8.68 8.05
N SER A 166 2.43 -9.14 9.09
CA SER A 166 2.34 -10.57 9.43
C SER A 166 0.89 -11.01 9.49
N GLU A 167 0.61 -12.22 9.02
CA GLU A 167 -0.70 -12.85 9.21
C GLU A 167 -0.83 -13.32 10.67
N VAL A 168 -1.98 -13.01 11.29
CA VAL A 168 -2.25 -13.28 12.71
C VAL A 168 -3.70 -13.76 12.90
N GLY A 169 -3.91 -14.50 14.00
CA GLY A 169 -5.20 -15.06 14.40
C GLY A 169 -5.40 -16.44 13.81
#